data_AF-A0AA90UH18-F1
#
_entry.id   AF-A0AA90UH18-F1
#
_cell.length_a   1.000
_cell.length_b   1.000
_cell.length_c   1.000
_cell.angle_alpha   90.00
_cell.angle_beta   90.00
_cell.angle_gamma   90.00
#
_symmetry.space_group_name_H-M   'P 1'
#
loop_
_entity.id
_entity.type
_entity.pdbx_description
1 polymer ?
#
loop_
_entity_poly.entity_id
_entity_poly.type
_entity_poly.pdbx_seq_one_letter_code
_entity_poly.pdbx_strand_id
1 'polypeptide(L)'
;MAQKGNIGVTTENIFPVIKKFLYSDHDIFLREMVSNAVDATQKLKTLAAQGDFKGEIGDTTVRISLDEKAGTLTISDRGIGMTEEEIDKYINQIAFSGVTDFLDKYKENANAIIGHFGLGFYSS
;
A
#
# COMPACT_ATOMS: atom_id res chain seq x y z
N MET A 1 -22.34 5.99 -1.96
CA MET A 1 -22.12 7.46 -1.91
C MET A 1 -20.65 7.68 -1.61
N ALA A 2 -19.93 8.51 -2.36
CA ALA A 2 -18.51 8.76 -2.11
C ALA A 2 -18.33 9.53 -0.80
N GLN A 3 -17.71 8.93 0.21
CA GLN A 3 -17.28 9.64 1.42
C GLN A 3 -16.06 10.52 1.08
N LYS A 4 -16.19 11.83 1.29
CA LYS A 4 -15.06 12.76 1.32
C LYS A 4 -14.70 13.02 2.78
N GLY A 5 -13.60 12.45 3.25
CA GLY A 5 -12.98 12.80 4.52
C GLY A 5 -12.01 13.97 4.32
N ASN A 6 -12.14 15.03 5.13
CA ASN A 6 -11.13 16.09 5.19
C ASN A 6 -10.03 15.63 6.16
N ILE A 7 -8.82 15.44 5.64
CA ILE A 7 -7.64 15.09 6.44
C ILE A 7 -7.18 16.36 7.19
N GLY A 8 -7.42 16.40 8.50
CA GLY A 8 -6.99 17.47 9.40
C GLY A 8 -5.55 17.30 9.89
N VAL A 9 -4.61 16.98 9.00
CA VAL A 9 -3.18 16.94 9.34
C VAL A 9 -2.52 18.15 8.72
N THR A 10 -1.85 18.97 9.54
CA THR A 10 -1.10 20.14 9.07
C THR A 10 -0.04 19.69 8.06
N THR A 11 -0.30 20.00 6.79
CA THR A 11 0.51 19.61 5.62
C THR A 11 2.00 19.95 5.76
N GLU A 12 2.33 20.95 6.57
CA GLU A 12 3.68 21.48 6.74
C GLU A 12 4.69 20.48 7.32
N ASN A 13 4.26 19.49 8.12
CA ASN A 13 5.16 18.51 8.76
C ASN A 13 5.31 17.18 8.01
N ILE A 14 4.43 16.89 7.04
CA ILE A 14 4.38 15.60 6.35
C ILE A 14 5.25 15.58 5.08
N PHE A 15 5.33 16.69 4.34
CA PHE A 15 6.02 16.74 3.05
C PHE A 15 7.53 16.42 3.10
N PRO A 16 8.32 16.88 4.08
CA PRO A 16 9.74 16.53 4.16
C PRO A 16 9.98 15.04 4.40
N VAL A 17 9.09 14.42 5.18
CA VAL A 17 9.11 12.99 5.51
C VAL A 17 8.74 12.16 4.28
N ILE A 18 7.62 12.49 3.64
CA ILE A 18 7.18 11.85 2.40
C ILE A 18 8.26 11.97 1.32
N LYS A 19 8.89 13.15 1.13
CA LYS A 19 9.99 13.30 0.18
C LYS A 19 11.17 12.39 0.52
N LYS A 20 11.62 12.34 1.78
CA LYS A 20 12.78 11.50 2.15
C LYS A 20 12.49 10.00 1.96
N PHE A 21 11.23 9.58 2.15
CA PHE A 21 10.76 8.20 1.96
C PHE A 21 10.53 7.84 0.49
N LEU A 22 10.04 8.81 -0.31
CA LEU A 22 9.81 8.67 -1.75
C LEU A 22 11.12 8.49 -2.53
N TYR A 23 12.15 9.27 -2.19
CA TYR A 23 13.37 9.36 -3.01
C TYR A 23 14.46 8.35 -2.64
N SER A 24 14.33 7.60 -1.54
CA SER A 24 15.38 6.66 -1.11
C SER A 24 15.22 5.25 -1.66
N ASP A 25 14.00 4.80 -2.00
CA ASP A 25 13.71 3.36 -2.10
C ASP A 25 12.69 2.97 -3.19
N HIS A 26 12.75 3.60 -4.37
CA HIS A 26 11.84 3.31 -5.50
C HIS A 26 11.80 1.81 -5.88
N ASP A 27 12.92 1.10 -5.80
CA ASP A 27 12.98 -0.34 -6.09
C ASP A 27 12.30 -1.17 -5.00
N ILE A 28 12.35 -0.72 -3.74
CA ILE A 28 11.66 -1.38 -2.63
C ILE A 28 10.15 -1.22 -2.81
N PHE A 29 9.68 -0.03 -3.20
CA PHE A 29 8.27 0.19 -3.46
C PHE A 29 7.70 -0.84 -4.45
N LEU A 30 8.33 -0.95 -5.62
CA LEU A 30 7.87 -1.89 -6.65
C LEU A 30 7.90 -3.34 -6.16
N ARG A 31 8.95 -3.71 -5.42
CA ARG A 31 9.08 -5.04 -4.80
C ARG A 31 7.92 -5.33 -3.85
N GLU A 32 7.60 -4.40 -2.94
CA GLU A 32 6.53 -4.59 -1.96
C GLU A 32 5.15 -4.67 -2.63
N MET A 33 4.89 -3.81 -3.64
CA MET A 33 3.62 -3.86 -4.37
C MET A 33 3.44 -5.17 -5.13
N VAL A 34 4.48 -5.65 -5.80
CA VAL A 34 4.44 -6.96 -6.48
C VAL A 34 4.30 -8.10 -5.47
N SER A 35 4.97 -8.04 -4.33
CA SER A 35 4.83 -9.05 -3.26
C SER A 35 3.39 -9.13 -2.77
N ASN A 36 2.75 -7.99 -2.49
CA ASN A 36 1.35 -7.93 -2.05
C ASN A 36 0.40 -8.54 -3.09
N ALA A 37 0.61 -8.23 -4.38
CA ALA A 37 -0.16 -8.79 -5.48
C ALA A 37 -0.01 -10.32 -5.58
N VAL A 38 1.21 -10.84 -5.43
CA VAL A 38 1.48 -12.28 -5.41
C VAL A 38 0.81 -12.94 -4.21
N ASP A 39 0.95 -12.38 -3.02
CA ASP A 39 0.33 -12.92 -1.80
C ASP A 39 -1.21 -12.97 -1.92
N ALA A 40 -1.83 -11.94 -2.51
CA ALA A 40 -3.27 -11.91 -2.73
C ALA A 40 -3.73 -13.04 -3.67
N THR A 41 -2.98 -13.31 -4.75
CA THR A 41 -3.30 -14.41 -5.67
C THR A 41 -3.03 -15.78 -5.06
N GLN A 42 -2.00 -15.92 -4.23
CA GLN A 42 -1.73 -17.17 -3.51
C GLN A 42 -2.81 -17.48 -2.48
N LYS A 43 -3.25 -16.48 -1.70
CA LYS A 43 -4.38 -16.64 -0.77
C LYS A 43 -5.64 -17.09 -1.49
N LEU A 44 -5.92 -16.53 -2.68
CA LEU A 44 -7.08 -16.92 -3.48
C LEU A 44 -7.00 -18.40 -3.88
N LYS A 45 -5.84 -18.84 -4.37
CA LYS A 45 -5.60 -20.25 -4.74
C LYS A 45 -5.77 -21.19 -3.54
N THR A 46 -5.28 -20.81 -2.37
CA THR A 46 -5.43 -21.59 -1.14
C THR A 46 -6.90 -21.74 -0.75
N LEU A 47 -7.66 -20.65 -0.73
CA LEU A 47 -9.10 -20.68 -0.41
C LEU A 47 -9.89 -21.51 -1.42
N ALA A 48 -9.54 -21.44 -2.71
CA ALA A 48 -10.15 -22.26 -3.74
C ALA A 48 -9.84 -23.75 -3.55
N ALA A 49 -8.60 -24.10 -3.20
CA ALA A 49 -8.19 -25.47 -2.90
C ALA A 49 -8.89 -26.04 -1.64
N GLN A 50 -9.22 -25.18 -0.68
CA GLN A 50 -9.98 -25.54 0.53
C GLN A 50 -11.50 -25.67 0.27
N GLY A 51 -11.99 -25.19 -0.89
CA GLY A 51 -13.41 -25.19 -1.24
C GLY A 51 -14.19 -23.98 -0.71
N ASP A 52 -13.50 -23.02 -0.07
CA ASP A 52 -14.08 -21.80 0.48
C ASP A 52 -14.31 -20.72 -0.60
N PHE A 53 -13.56 -20.78 -1.71
CA PHE A 53 -13.81 -19.98 -2.90
C PHE A 53 -14.49 -20.81 -3.99
N LYS A 54 -15.73 -20.44 -4.35
CA LYS A 54 -16.55 -21.13 -5.36
C LYS A 54 -16.52 -20.48 -6.75
N GLY A 55 -15.81 -19.38 -6.89
CA GLY A 55 -15.66 -18.69 -8.18
C GLY A 55 -14.56 -19.32 -9.05
N GLU A 56 -14.45 -18.84 -10.28
CA GLU A 56 -13.33 -19.19 -11.15
C GLU A 56 -12.09 -18.35 -10.80
N ILE A 57 -11.00 -19.04 -10.45
CA ILE A 57 -9.70 -18.40 -10.17
C ILE A 57 -9.24 -17.62 -11.41
N GLY A 58 -9.31 -18.23 -12.59
CA GLY A 58 -8.90 -17.61 -13.85
C GLY A 58 -7.38 -17.35 -13.93
N ASP A 59 -7.00 -16.35 -14.73
CA ASP A 59 -5.61 -15.91 -14.86
C ASP A 59 -5.18 -15.05 -13.66
N THR A 60 -4.26 -15.59 -12.84
CA THR A 60 -3.71 -14.90 -11.67
C THR A 60 -2.37 -14.21 -11.94
N THR A 61 -2.04 -13.95 -13.21
CA THR A 61 -0.81 -13.23 -13.56
C THR A 61 -0.87 -11.81 -13.03
N VAL A 62 0.12 -11.40 -12.25
CA VAL A 62 0.31 -10.00 -11.84
C VAL A 62 0.80 -9.21 -13.05
N ARG A 63 0.09 -8.14 -13.41
CA ARG A 63 0.36 -7.32 -14.58
C ARG A 63 0.86 -5.96 -14.15
N ILE A 64 1.96 -5.52 -14.75
CA ILE A 64 2.54 -4.19 -14.55
C ILE A 64 2.50 -3.47 -15.88
N SER A 65 1.84 -2.31 -15.93
CA SER A 65 1.72 -1.48 -17.13
C SER A 65 2.11 -0.04 -16.85
N LEU A 66 2.85 0.56 -17.77
CA LEU A 66 3.24 1.96 -17.74
C LEU A 66 2.43 2.73 -18.78
N ASP A 67 1.84 3.85 -18.38
CA ASP A 67 1.30 4.86 -19.29
C ASP A 67 2.12 6.14 -19.13
N GLU A 68 3.03 6.38 -20.07
CA GLU A 68 3.90 7.56 -20.08
C GLU A 68 3.14 8.86 -20.31
N LYS A 69 2.01 8.82 -21.04
CA LYS A 69 1.22 10.02 -21.32
C LYS A 69 0.43 10.45 -20.10
N ALA A 70 -0.11 9.49 -19.36
CA ALA A 70 -0.80 9.73 -18.10
C ALA A 70 0.18 9.91 -16.92
N GLY A 71 1.44 9.50 -17.07
CA GLY A 71 2.43 9.50 -16.00
C GLY A 71 2.11 8.48 -14.91
N THR A 72 1.49 7.34 -15.26
CA THR A 72 1.00 6.36 -14.30
C THR A 72 1.67 5.00 -14.46
N LEU A 73 2.00 4.38 -13.33
CA LEU A 73 2.35 2.96 -13.23
C LEU A 73 1.17 2.22 -12.61
N THR A 74 0.68 1.18 -13.27
CA THR A 74 -0.42 0.34 -12.77
C THR A 74 0.09 -1.06 -12.49
N ILE A 75 -0.18 -1.54 -11.28
CA ILE A 75 0.05 -2.92 -10.87
C ILE A 75 -1.33 -3.52 -10.62
N SER A 76 -1.67 -4.59 -11.33
CA SER A 76 -2.98 -5.24 -11.28
C SER A 76 -2.80 -6.72 -10.99
N ASP A 77 -3.57 -7.21 -10.03
CA ASP A 77 -3.69 -8.62 -9.71
C ASP A 77 -5.15 -9.08 -9.75
N ARG A 78 -5.32 -10.40 -9.73
CA ARG A 78 -6.61 -11.07 -9.60
C ARG A 78 -6.61 -11.93 -8.33
N GLY A 79 -6.23 -11.32 -7.21
CA GLY A 79 -6.20 -11.96 -5.90
C GLY A 79 -7.55 -11.93 -5.19
N ILE A 80 -7.52 -12.20 -3.88
CA ILE A 80 -8.72 -12.19 -3.03
C ILE A 80 -9.42 -10.82 -2.94
N GLY A 81 -8.70 -9.75 -3.28
CA GLY A 81 -9.17 -8.38 -3.11
C GLY A 81 -9.31 -7.97 -1.64
N MET A 82 -10.00 -6.86 -1.42
CA MET A 82 -10.38 -6.36 -0.10
C MET A 82 -11.81 -5.85 -0.15
N THR A 83 -12.54 -6.04 0.93
CA THR A 83 -13.83 -5.39 1.20
C THR A 83 -13.64 -3.92 1.57
N GLU A 84 -14.72 -3.14 1.54
CA GLU A 84 -14.69 -1.73 1.94
C GLU A 84 -14.22 -1.56 3.40
N GLU A 85 -14.67 -2.44 4.29
CA GLU A 85 -14.27 -2.44 5.70
C GLU A 85 -12.78 -2.78 5.88
N GLU A 86 -12.25 -3.71 5.09
CA GLU A 86 -10.82 -4.04 5.10
C GLU A 86 -9.97 -2.89 4.58
N ILE A 87 -10.44 -2.17 3.56
CA ILE A 87 -9.76 -0.97 3.07
C ILE A 87 -9.72 0.10 4.17
N ASP A 88 -10.83 0.37 4.85
CA ASP A 88 -10.83 1.38 5.91
C ASP A 88 -9.90 1.00 7.06
N LYS A 89 -9.92 -0.27 7.47
CA LYS A 89 -9.09 -0.74 8.58
C LYS A 89 -7.60 -0.81 8.23
N TYR A 90 -7.24 -1.40 7.09
CA TYR A 90 -5.85 -1.73 6.78
C TYR A 90 -5.13 -0.66 5.96
N ILE A 91 -5.86 0.05 5.10
CA ILE A 91 -5.27 1.14 4.33
C ILE A 91 -5.41 2.41 5.16
N ASN A 92 -6.63 2.89 5.41
CA ASN A 92 -6.82 4.21 6.03
C ASN A 92 -6.26 4.26 7.46
N GLN A 93 -6.75 3.40 8.37
CA GLN A 93 -6.38 3.51 9.79
C GLN A 93 -4.90 3.24 10.05
N ILE A 94 -4.29 2.25 9.39
CA ILE A 94 -2.85 1.95 9.56
C ILE A 94 -1.98 3.05 8.96
N ALA A 95 -2.41 3.72 7.89
CA ALA A 95 -1.74 4.94 7.41
C ALA A 95 -1.65 5.97 8.51
N PHE A 96 -2.79 6.25 9.14
CA PHE A 96 -2.91 7.31 10.12
C PHE A 96 -2.13 6.97 11.39
N SER A 97 -2.20 5.73 11.88
CA SER A 97 -1.42 5.31 13.04
C SER A 97 0.08 5.30 12.74
N GLY A 98 0.49 4.78 11.58
CA GLY A 98 1.90 4.74 11.16
C GLY A 98 2.51 6.13 11.00
N VAL A 99 1.77 7.07 10.41
CA VAL A 99 2.21 8.47 10.26
C VAL A 99 2.21 9.20 11.60
N THR A 100 1.22 8.96 12.48
CA THR A 100 1.16 9.61 13.79
C THR A 100 2.27 9.11 14.71
N ASP A 101 2.45 7.80 14.83
CA ASP A 101 3.52 7.19 15.63
C ASP A 101 4.90 7.58 15.11
N PHE A 102 5.04 7.72 13.78
CA PHE A 102 6.24 8.24 13.16
C PHE A 102 6.47 9.71 13.55
N LEU A 103 5.49 10.60 13.35
CA LEU A 103 5.61 12.01 13.70
C LEU A 103 5.93 12.21 15.19
N ASP A 104 5.38 11.38 16.08
CA ASP A 104 5.65 11.46 17.50
C ASP A 104 7.03 10.90 17.89
N LYS A 105 7.49 9.80 17.27
CA LYS A 105 8.86 9.28 17.51
C LYS A 105 9.96 10.15 16.91
N TYR A 106 9.68 10.87 15.83
CA TYR A 106 10.70 11.63 15.09
C TYR A 106 10.75 13.13 15.40
N LYS A 107 9.98 13.61 16.40
CA LYS A 107 10.20 14.94 17.00
C LYS A 107 11.61 15.12 17.56
N GLU A 108 12.34 14.05 17.91
CA GLU A 108 13.63 14.16 18.60
C GLU A 108 14.87 13.60 17.87
N ASN A 109 14.78 12.77 16.82
CA ASN A 109 15.99 12.22 16.14
C ASN A 109 15.79 11.82 14.66
N ALA A 110 16.09 12.74 13.75
CA ALA A 110 15.88 12.62 12.29
C ALA A 110 16.79 11.63 11.52
N ASN A 111 17.69 10.90 12.20
CA ASN A 111 18.75 10.10 11.57
C ASN A 111 18.58 8.57 11.65
N ALA A 112 17.52 8.05 12.27
CA ALA A 112 17.32 6.62 12.47
C ALA A 112 16.03 6.10 11.81
N ILE A 113 15.99 6.03 10.47
CA ILE A 113 14.88 5.40 9.74
C ILE A 113 15.42 4.67 8.52
N ILE A 114 15.68 3.37 8.65
CA ILE A 114 15.83 2.46 7.51
C ILE A 114 15.06 1.17 7.87
N GLY A 115 13.97 0.91 7.13
CA GLY A 115 13.55 -0.47 6.84
C GLY A 115 12.51 -1.20 7.71
N HIS A 116 11.77 -0.56 8.64
CA HIS A 116 10.95 -1.34 9.60
C HIS A 116 9.42 -1.30 9.48
N PHE A 117 8.80 -0.45 8.64
CA PHE A 117 7.37 -0.12 8.84
C PHE A 117 6.37 -0.45 7.72
N GLY A 118 6.74 -1.15 6.64
CA GLY A 118 5.74 -1.62 5.66
C GLY A 118 4.88 -0.51 5.02
N LEU A 119 5.32 0.76 5.11
CA LEU A 119 4.62 1.94 4.59
C LEU A 119 4.83 2.14 3.07
N GLY A 120 5.25 1.09 2.35
CA GLY A 120 5.48 1.16 0.90
C GLY A 120 4.24 1.65 0.14
N PHE A 121 3.03 1.45 0.68
CA PHE A 121 1.81 1.95 0.06
C PHE A 121 1.72 3.49 -0.05
N TYR A 122 2.41 4.24 0.82
CA TYR A 122 2.34 5.71 0.90
C TYR A 122 3.54 6.42 0.25
N SER A 123 4.45 5.68 -0.39
CA SER A 123 5.54 6.26 -1.18
C SER A 123 5.08 6.65 -2.59
N SER A 124 3.94 7.34 -2.70
CA SER A 124 3.41 7.91 -3.94
C SER A 124 3.15 9.40 -3.78
#